data_AF-A0A381LAR4-F1
#
_entry.id   AF-A0A381LAR4-F1
#
_cell.length_a   1.000
_cell.length_b   1.000
_cell.length_c   1.000
_cell.angle_alpha   90.00
_cell.angle_beta   90.00
_cell.angle_gamma   90.00
#
_symmetry.space_group_name_H-M   'P 1'
#
loop_
_entity.id
_entity.type
_entity.pdbx_description
1 polymer ?
#
loop_
_entity_poly.entity_id
_entity_poly.type
_entity_poly.pdbx_seq_one_letter_code
_entity_poly.pdbx_strand_id
1 'polypeptide(L)'
;FNRSGAYSSGPLSIKDNKAKLVRAISSYLFMSDEELGIYSPFQYVNRRSFLSFSNDENDQAQGYEINPNHILKAGKLVLRGTVCYEMGEESAVVKYSWTRT
;
A
#
# COMPACT_ATOMS: atom_id res chain seq x y z
N PHE A 1 8.06 15.55 -0.50
CA PHE A 1 7.87 15.72 0.97
C PHE A 1 8.78 14.73 1.68
N ASN A 2 9.72 15.19 2.51
CA ASN A 2 10.74 14.34 3.10
C ASN A 2 10.19 13.58 4.33
N ARG A 3 9.88 12.28 4.20
CA ARG A 3 9.48 11.39 5.33
C ARG A 3 10.62 11.09 6.32
N SER A 4 11.71 11.85 6.32
CA SER A 4 12.88 11.62 7.19
C SER A 4 12.96 12.64 8.31
N GLY A 5 11.91 12.76 9.12
CA GLY A 5 12.12 13.14 10.53
C GLY A 5 13.14 12.20 11.17
N ALA A 6 13.82 12.63 12.23
CA ALA A 6 14.93 11.90 12.86
C ALA A 6 14.60 10.39 12.97
N TYR A 7 15.27 9.57 12.15
CA TYR A 7 15.09 8.13 12.15
C TYR A 7 15.60 7.62 13.49
N SER A 8 14.67 7.47 14.44
CA SER A 8 14.88 6.95 15.78
C SER A 8 15.81 7.78 16.68
N SER A 9 15.64 7.62 17.99
CA SER A 9 16.54 8.13 19.03
C SER A 9 17.87 7.33 19.11
N GLY A 10 18.26 6.64 18.04
CA GLY A 10 19.35 5.65 18.02
C GLY A 10 18.89 4.22 18.32
N PRO A 11 19.82 3.26 18.36
CA PRO A 11 19.51 1.85 18.56
C PRO A 11 18.83 1.59 19.92
N LEU A 12 17.84 0.71 19.91
CA LEU A 12 17.06 0.33 21.10
C LEU A 12 17.22 -1.16 21.38
N SER A 13 17.70 -1.53 22.56
CA SER A 13 17.72 -2.94 23.00
C SER A 13 16.28 -3.44 23.18
N ILE A 14 15.87 -4.39 22.34
CA ILE A 14 14.55 -5.05 22.42
C ILE A 14 14.43 -5.84 23.72
N LYS A 15 15.53 -6.47 24.16
CA LYS A 15 15.55 -7.25 25.41
C LYS A 15 15.15 -6.38 26.60
N ASP A 16 15.66 -5.16 26.65
CA ASP A 16 15.44 -4.24 27.77
C ASP A 16 14.18 -3.38 27.59
N ASN A 17 13.68 -3.25 26.36
CA ASN A 17 12.55 -2.37 26.02
C ASN A 17 11.40 -3.12 25.32
N LYS A 18 11.06 -4.33 25.80
CA LYS A 18 9.99 -5.16 25.21
C LYS A 18 8.66 -4.41 25.05
N ALA A 19 8.30 -3.57 26.04
CA ALA A 19 7.09 -2.77 26.00
C ALA A 19 7.07 -1.75 24.85
N LYS A 20 8.21 -1.15 24.49
CA LYS A 20 8.30 -0.24 23.34
C LYS A 20 8.09 -0.98 22.02
N LEU A 21 8.61 -2.20 21.89
CA LEU A 21 8.37 -3.04 20.71
C LEU A 21 6.88 -3.38 20.57
N VAL A 22 6.26 -3.88 21.65
CA VAL A 22 4.82 -4.21 21.65
C VAL A 22 4.01 -2.97 21.29
N ARG A 23 4.29 -1.83 21.93
CA ARG A 23 3.62 -0.56 21.64
C ARG A 23 3.77 -0.17 20.17
N ALA A 24 4.97 -0.24 19.60
CA ALA A 24 5.17 0.09 18.20
C ALA A 24 4.32 -0.79 17.27
N ILE A 25 4.37 -2.11 17.46
CA ILE A 25 3.58 -3.07 16.65
C ILE A 25 2.07 -2.81 16.83
N SER A 26 1.61 -2.69 18.07
CA SER A 26 0.21 -2.40 18.38
C SER A 26 -0.24 -1.08 17.76
N SER A 27 0.57 -0.02 17.84
CA SER A 27 0.26 1.25 17.21
C SER A 27 0.02 1.10 15.70
N TYR A 28 0.86 0.37 14.98
CA TYR A 28 0.64 0.09 13.56
C TYR A 28 -0.60 -0.76 13.29
N LEU A 29 -0.92 -1.72 14.16
CA LEU A 29 -2.11 -2.58 14.01
C LEU A 29 -3.42 -1.83 14.29
N PHE A 30 -3.40 -0.81 15.14
CA PHE A 30 -4.58 -0.02 15.49
C PHE A 30 -4.80 1.17 14.56
N MET A 31 -3.79 1.56 13.78
CA MET A 31 -3.94 2.63 12.79
C MET A 31 -4.79 2.14 11.61
N SER A 32 -5.67 3.00 11.12
CA SER A 32 -6.42 2.77 9.89
C SER A 32 -5.50 2.82 8.66
N ASP A 33 -5.96 2.28 7.54
CA ASP A 33 -5.23 2.35 6.26
C ASP A 33 -4.90 3.81 5.87
N GLU A 34 -5.81 4.73 6.17
CA GLU A 34 -5.63 6.18 5.95
C GLU A 34 -4.52 6.75 6.85
N GLU A 35 -4.53 6.44 8.15
CA GLU A 35 -3.52 6.91 9.10
C GLU A 35 -2.13 6.35 8.78
N LEU A 36 -2.06 5.15 8.23
CA LEU A 36 -0.82 4.54 7.74
C LEU A 36 -0.31 5.19 6.43
N GLY A 37 -1.12 6.07 5.82
CA GLY A 37 -0.85 6.60 4.49
C GLY A 37 -0.79 5.49 3.43
N ILE A 38 -1.44 4.36 3.70
CA ILE A 38 -1.66 3.29 2.74
C ILE A 38 -2.93 3.69 2.00
N TYR A 39 -2.78 4.53 0.98
CA TYR A 39 -3.81 4.60 -0.05
C TYR A 39 -3.85 3.21 -0.70
N SER A 40 -4.78 2.35 -0.25
CA SER A 40 -5.03 1.05 -0.84
C SER A 40 -6.21 1.18 -1.80
N PRO A 41 -5.96 1.42 -3.10
CA PRO A 41 -7.03 1.31 -4.09
C PRO A 41 -7.50 -0.15 -4.21
N PHE A 42 -6.76 -1.11 -3.63
CA PHE A 42 -7.07 -2.53 -3.66
C PHE A 42 -8.11 -2.87 -2.60
N GLN A 43 -9.21 -3.47 -3.05
CA GLN A 43 -10.25 -4.04 -2.20
C GLN A 43 -10.34 -5.54 -2.47
N TYR A 44 -10.54 -6.34 -1.44
CA TYR A 44 -10.74 -7.77 -1.57
C TYR A 44 -12.14 -8.14 -1.08
N VAL A 45 -13.03 -8.48 -2.01
CA VAL A 45 -14.45 -8.74 -1.74
C VAL A 45 -14.84 -10.06 -2.38
N ASN A 46 -15.49 -10.97 -1.64
CA ASN A 46 -15.98 -12.25 -2.17
C ASN A 46 -14.92 -13.07 -2.93
N ARG A 47 -13.68 -13.10 -2.41
CA ARG A 47 -12.52 -13.77 -3.02
C ARG A 47 -12.04 -13.19 -4.35
N ARG A 48 -12.44 -11.96 -4.69
CA ARG A 48 -12.02 -11.23 -5.88
C ARG A 48 -11.33 -9.94 -5.48
N SER A 49 -10.37 -9.54 -6.30
CA SER A 49 -9.60 -8.32 -6.08
C SER A 49 -10.15 -7.22 -6.97
N PHE A 50 -10.47 -6.09 -6.38
CA PHE A 50 -10.99 -4.91 -7.07
C PHE A 50 -10.05 -3.73 -6.86
N LEU A 51 -10.05 -2.85 -7.84
CA LEU A 51 -9.33 -1.59 -7.80
C LEU A 51 -10.34 -0.45 -7.85
N SER A 52 -10.41 0.34 -6.78
CA SER A 52 -11.31 1.48 -6.66
C SER A 52 -10.56 2.75 -6.99
N PHE A 53 -11.01 3.47 -8.03
CA PHE A 53 -10.53 4.83 -8.31
C PHE A 53 -11.64 5.82 -7.98
N SER A 54 -11.32 6.80 -7.13
CA SER A 54 -12.15 7.99 -6.96
C SER A 54 -11.89 8.90 -8.16
N ASN A 55 -12.89 9.07 -9.04
CA ASN A 55 -12.86 10.12 -10.05
C ASN A 55 -13.41 11.40 -9.41
N ASP A 56 -12.65 12.50 -9.46
CA ASP A 56 -13.05 13.80 -8.89
C ASP A 56 -14.36 14.36 -9.51
N GLU A 57 -14.81 13.81 -10.64
CA GLU A 57 -16.03 14.27 -11.34
C GLU A 57 -17.29 13.44 -11.04
N ASN A 58 -17.18 12.31 -10.34
CA ASN A 58 -18.34 11.46 -10.05
C ASN A 58 -18.14 10.76 -8.71
N ASP A 59 -18.97 11.08 -7.72
CA ASP A 59 -18.95 10.52 -6.35
C ASP A 59 -19.13 8.98 -6.28
N GLN A 60 -19.23 8.31 -7.43
CA GLN A 60 -19.27 6.86 -7.54
C GLN A 60 -17.88 6.34 -7.90
N ALA A 61 -17.18 5.82 -6.88
CA ALA A 61 -15.94 5.10 -7.07
C ALA A 61 -16.19 3.88 -7.98
N GLN A 62 -15.60 3.89 -9.18
CA GLN A 62 -15.73 2.79 -10.13
C GLN A 62 -14.72 1.70 -9.75
N GLY A 63 -15.23 0.53 -9.37
CA GLY A 63 -14.44 -0.64 -9.00
C GLY A 63 -14.13 -1.51 -10.21
N TYR A 64 -12.85 -1.79 -10.45
CA TYR A 64 -12.39 -2.65 -11.55
C TYR A 64 -11.86 -3.97 -11.02
N GLU A 65 -12.38 -5.10 -11.51
CA GLU A 65 -11.88 -6.43 -11.12
C GLU A 65 -10.50 -6.67 -11.75
N ILE A 66 -9.53 -7.07 -10.92
CA ILE A 66 -8.15 -7.37 -11.32
C ILE A 66 -7.75 -8.78 -10.91
N ASN A 67 -6.87 -9.39 -11.70
CA ASN A 67 -6.19 -10.61 -11.28
C ASN A 67 -5.16 -10.26 -10.18
N PRO A 68 -5.23 -10.85 -8.97
CA PRO A 68 -4.29 -10.56 -7.88
C PRO A 68 -2.85 -10.97 -8.21
N ASN A 69 -2.66 -11.86 -9.18
CA ASN A 69 -1.33 -12.22 -9.65
C ASN A 69 -0.79 -11.10 -10.55
N HIS A 70 0.24 -10.43 -10.07
CA HIS A 70 0.91 -9.36 -10.81
C HIS A 70 1.64 -9.94 -12.04
N ILE A 71 1.50 -9.26 -13.18
CA ILE A 71 2.22 -9.60 -14.42
C ILE A 71 3.70 -9.23 -14.28
N LEU A 72 3.95 -8.10 -13.59
CA LEU A 72 5.29 -7.58 -13.38
C LEU A 72 5.35 -6.90 -12.01
N LYS A 73 6.37 -7.24 -11.22
CA LYS A 73 6.71 -6.58 -9.96
C LYS A 73 8.21 -6.36 -9.93
N ALA A 74 8.64 -5.10 -9.81
CA ALA A 74 10.05 -4.79 -9.63
C ALA A 74 10.56 -5.43 -8.31
N GLY A 75 11.47 -6.41 -8.43
CA GLY A 75 11.90 -7.28 -7.31
C GLY A 75 12.83 -6.62 -6.27
N LYS A 76 13.13 -5.32 -6.40
CA LYS A 76 13.90 -4.58 -5.39
C LYS A 76 13.00 -3.54 -4.73
N LEU A 77 13.11 -3.42 -3.41
CA LEU A 77 12.62 -2.30 -2.61
C LEU A 77 13.42 -1.05 -3.02
N VAL A 78 13.07 -0.46 -4.16
CA VAL A 78 13.69 0.77 -4.67
C VAL A 78 12.77 1.94 -4.38
N LEU A 79 13.36 3.12 -4.21
CA LEU A 79 12.72 4.44 -4.11
C LEU A 79 11.71 4.75 -5.24
N ARG A 80 11.62 3.87 -6.25
CA ARG A 80 10.71 3.88 -7.40
C ARG A 80 10.28 2.45 -7.66
N GLY A 81 9.02 2.24 -8.01
CA GLY A 81 8.56 0.91 -8.38
C GLY A 81 7.36 0.95 -9.29
N THR A 82 7.15 -0.17 -9.97
CA THR A 82 6.03 -0.40 -10.87
C THR A 82 5.48 -1.80 -10.63
N VAL A 83 4.16 -1.89 -10.57
CA VAL A 83 3.43 -3.15 -10.55
C VAL A 83 2.32 -3.08 -11.61
N CYS A 84 2.18 -4.16 -12.37
CA CYS A 84 1.16 -4.29 -13.40
C CYS A 84 0.21 -5.44 -13.08
N TYR A 85 -1.09 -5.22 -13.25
CA TYR A 85 -2.14 -6.22 -13.06
C TYR A 85 -2.97 -6.36 -14.33
N GLU A 86 -3.41 -7.58 -14.62
CA GLU A 86 -4.36 -7.86 -15.68
C GLU A 86 -5.78 -7.54 -15.22
N MET A 87 -6.56 -6.93 -16.10
CA MET A 87 -7.98 -6.68 -15.88
C MET A 87 -8.78 -7.90 -16.33
N GLY A 88 -9.78 -8.32 -15.56
CA GLY A 88 -10.45 -9.60 -15.79
C GLY A 88 -11.21 -9.71 -17.13
N GLU A 89 -11.87 -8.63 -17.56
CA GLU A 89 -12.84 -8.66 -18.67
C GLU A 89 -12.33 -7.97 -19.95
N GLU A 90 -11.33 -7.11 -19.84
CA GLU A 90 -10.79 -6.36 -20.97
C GLU A 90 -9.32 -6.74 -21.18
N SER A 91 -8.85 -6.76 -22.43
CA SER A 91 -7.42 -6.89 -22.80
C SER A 91 -6.61 -5.64 -22.39
N ALA A 92 -6.77 -5.23 -21.13
CA ALA A 92 -6.26 -4.02 -20.54
C ALA A 92 -5.40 -4.38 -19.32
N VAL A 93 -4.41 -3.54 -19.04
CA VAL A 93 -3.48 -3.69 -17.94
C VAL A 93 -3.53 -2.45 -17.09
N VAL A 94 -3.71 -2.62 -15.79
CA VAL A 94 -3.54 -1.53 -14.84
C VAL A 94 -2.09 -1.46 -14.43
N LYS A 95 -1.47 -0.29 -14.65
CA LYS A 95 -0.11 0.01 -14.22
C LYS A 95 -0.12 0.96 -13.04
N TYR A 96 0.39 0.51 -11.90
CA TYR A 96 0.65 1.36 -10.74
C TYR A 96 2.14 1.67 -10.64
N SER A 97 2.50 2.96 -10.65
CA SER A 97 3.88 3.41 -10.55
C SER A 97 4.02 4.47 -9.47
N TRP A 98 5.11 4.40 -8.71
CA TRP A 98 5.43 5.41 -7.70
C TRP A 98 6.88 5.87 -7.82
N THR A 99 7.08 7.13 -7.45
CA THR A 99 8.39 7.80 -7.48
C THR A 99 8.49 8.66 -6.24
N ARG A 100 9.61 8.62 -5.50
CA ARG A 100 9.82 9.53 -4.37
C ARG A 100 10.09 10.95 -4.89
N THR A 101 9.22 11.91 -4.56
CA THR A 101 9.39 13.37 -4.77
C THR A 101 10.06 14.05 -3.59
#